data_AF-A7RSC5-F1
#
_entry.id   AF-A7RSC5-F1
#
_cell.length_a   1.000
_cell.length_b   1.000
_cell.length_c   1.000
_cell.angle_alpha   90.00
_cell.angle_beta   90.00
_cell.angle_gamma   90.00
#
_symmetry.space_group_name_H-M   'P 1'
#
loop_
_entity.id
_entity.type
_entity.pdbx_description
1 polymer ?
#
loop_
_entity_poly.entity_id
_entity_poly.type
_entity_poly.pdbx_seq_one_letter_code
_entity_poly.pdbx_strand_id
1 'polypeptide(L)' 'ASGPDEFPYWLWRDYGHHLAPVITKIFNSSLKHQMVPSLWKLANVTPIPKESPLHECNQLRPISLTNIIMRIFERLV' A
#
# COMPACT_ATOMS: atom_id res chain seq x y z
N ALA A 1 4.83 4.84 -7.09
CA ALA A 1 5.17 3.47 -7.52
C ALA A 1 4.02 2.55 -7.16
N SER A 2 3.79 1.52 -7.98
CA SER A 2 2.80 0.47 -7.70
C SER A 2 3.29 -0.44 -6.58
N GLY A 3 2.36 -1.01 -5.80
CA GLY A 3 2.70 -2.02 -4.81
C GLY A 3 2.90 -3.40 -5.46
N PRO A 4 2.98 -4.47 -4.65
CA PRO A 4 2.97 -5.86 -5.12
C PRO A 4 1.82 -6.24 -6.07
N ASP A 5 0.70 -5.52 -6.05
CA ASP A 5 -0.45 -5.71 -6.96
C ASP A 5 -0.22 -5.15 -8.37
N GLU A 6 0.91 -4.46 -8.60
CA GLU A 6 1.30 -3.81 -9.85
C GLU A 6 0.31 -2.75 -10.36
N PHE A 7 -0.75 -2.43 -9.60
CA PHE A 7 -1.74 -1.47 -10.03
C PHE A 7 -1.17 -0.05 -10.02
N PRO A 8 -1.17 0.64 -11.17
CA PRO A 8 -0.54 1.92 -11.29
C PRO A 8 -1.37 3.01 -10.59
N TYR A 9 -0.67 4.02 -10.08
CA TYR A 9 -1.32 5.13 -9.37
C TYR A 9 -2.39 5.86 -10.21
N TRP A 10 -2.16 6.02 -11.52
CA TRP A 10 -3.10 6.70 -12.40
C TRP A 10 -4.46 6.01 -12.44
N LEU A 11 -4.54 4.68 -12.27
CA LEU A 11 -5.81 3.95 -12.23
C LEU A 11 -6.70 4.47 -11.09
N TRP A 12 -6.13 4.62 -9.89
CA TRP A 12 -6.83 5.09 -8.70
C TRP A 12 -7.19 6.58 -8.80
N ARG A 13 -6.30 7.38 -9.39
CA ARG A 13 -6.50 8.82 -9.57
C ARG A 13 -7.60 9.11 -10.60
N ASP A 14 -7.51 8.48 -11.77
CA ASP A 14 -8.32 8.83 -12.95
C ASP A 14 -9.69 8.12 -12.90
N TYR A 15 -9.76 6.91 -12.33
CA TYR A 15 -11.00 6.14 -12.19
C TYR A 15 -11.56 6.13 -10.78
N GLY A 16 -11.04 6.96 -9.87
CA GLY A 16 -11.44 6.99 -8.46
C GLY A 16 -12.95 7.11 -8.24
N HIS A 17 -13.65 7.96 -9.00
CA HIS A 17 -15.11 8.12 -8.91
C HIS A 17 -15.88 6.85 -9.28
N HIS A 18 -15.41 6.11 -10.29
CA HIS A 18 -16.03 4.86 -10.74
C HIS A 18 -15.72 3.70 -9.78
N LEU A 19 -14.52 3.69 -9.21
CA LEU A 19 -14.08 2.65 -8.29
C LEU A 19 -14.64 2.83 -6.88
N ALA A 20 -14.90 4.07 -6.45
CA ALA A 20 -15.32 4.39 -5.09
C ALA A 20 -16.52 3.57 -4.58
N PRO A 21 -17.63 3.39 -5.33
CA PRO A 21 -18.75 2.57 -4.85
C PRO A 21 -18.39 1.11 -4.57
N VAL A 22 -17.49 0.53 -5.37
CA VAL A 22 -17.06 -0.86 -5.20
C VAL A 22 -16.06 -0.97 -4.06
N ILE A 23 -15.06 -0.08 -4.01
CA ILE A 23 -14.06 -0.03 -2.94
C ILE A 23 -14.75 0.16 -1.59
N THR A 24 -15.69 1.09 -1.48
CA THR A 24 -16.45 1.33 -0.24
C THR A 24 -17.18 0.07 0.24
N LYS A 25 -17.80 -0.70 -0.66
CA LYS A 25 -18.44 -1.97 -0.29
C LYS A 25 -17.43 -2.98 0.26
N ILE A 26 -16.26 -3.09 -0.37
CA ILE A 26 -15.19 -3.99 0.08
C ILE A 26 -14.64 -3.53 1.44
N PHE A 27 -14.44 -2.23 1.64
CA PHE A 27 -13.93 -1.64 2.88
C PHE A 27 -14.91 -1.87 4.03
N ASN A 28 -16.20 -1.59 3.82
CA ASN A 28 -17.23 -1.85 4.81
C ASN A 28 -17.33 -3.33 5.17
N SER A 29 -17.16 -4.23 4.20
CA SER A 29 -17.10 -5.66 4.46
C SER A 29 -15.89 -6.03 5.32
N SER A 30 -14.70 -5.51 4.99
CA SER A 30 -13.47 -5.74 5.76
C SER A 30 -13.62 -5.27 7.22
N LEU A 31 -14.13 -4.05 7.42
CA LEU A 31 -14.39 -3.47 8.74
C LEU A 31 -15.42 -4.27 9.53
N LYS A 32 -16.54 -4.67 8.90
CA LYS A 32 -17.59 -5.48 9.55
C LYS A 32 -17.06 -6.82 10.04
N HIS A 33 -16.19 -7.47 9.27
CA HIS A 33 -15.60 -8.76 9.63
C HIS A 33 -14.30 -8.63 10.43
N GLN A 34 -13.83 -7.41 10.70
CA GLN A 34 -12.56 -7.12 11.37
C GLN A 34 -11.38 -7.84 10.70
N MET A 35 -11.43 -7.99 9.38
CA MET A 35 -10.47 -8.78 8.62
C MET A 35 -9.99 -8.01 7.40
N VAL A 36 -8.70 -7.68 7.39
CA VAL A 36 -8.03 -7.09 6.23
C VAL A 36 -7.57 -8.21 5.29
N PRO A 37 -7.91 -8.15 3.99
CA PRO A 37 -7.46 -9.14 3.00
C PRO A 37 -5.93 -9.31 3.02
N SER A 38 -5.45 -10.56 2.92
CA SER A 38 -4.01 -10.87 2.91
C SER A 38 -3.26 -10.14 1.80
N LEU A 39 -3.86 -10.03 0.62
CA LEU A 39 -3.30 -9.31 -0.52
C LEU A 39 -2.98 -7.84 -0.20
N TRP A 40 -3.77 -7.18 0.64
CA TRP A 40 -3.56 -5.78 0.99
C TRP A 40 -2.38 -5.60 1.96
N LYS A 41 -2.06 -6.64 2.74
CA LYS A 41 -0.96 -6.65 3.70
C LYS A 41 0.41 -6.86 3.04
N LEU A 42 0.45 -7.12 1.74
CA LEU A 42 1.71 -7.29 1.01
C LEU A 42 2.42 -5.95 0.81
N ALA A 43 3.75 -5.97 0.88
CA ALA A 43 4.59 -4.83 0.57
C ALA A 43 5.90 -5.25 -0.09
N ASN A 44 6.38 -4.45 -1.03
CA ASN A 44 7.73 -4.56 -1.56
C ASN A 44 8.68 -3.81 -0.62
N VAL A 45 9.58 -4.53 0.05
CA VAL A 45 10.52 -3.94 1.02
C VAL A 45 11.83 -3.63 0.31
N THR A 46 12.13 -2.34 0.17
CA THR A 46 13.39 -1.86 -0.44
C THR A 46 14.27 -1.22 0.62
N PRO A 47 15.53 -1.68 0.82
CA PRO A 47 16.46 -1.02 1.72
C PRO A 47 16.99 0.28 1.09
N ILE A 48 16.91 1.39 1.81
CA ILE A 48 17.44 2.69 1.38
C ILE A 48 18.57 3.12 2.32
N PRO A 49 19.72 3.58 1.80
CA PRO A 49 20.77 4.22 2.60
C PRO A 49 20.25 5.40 3.45
N LYS A 50 20.59 5.45 4.74
CA LYS A 50 20.40 6.63 5.58
C LYS A 50 21.51 7.67 5.36
N GLU A 51 22.71 7.17 5.13
CA GLU A 51 23.95 7.96 5.03
C GLU A 51 24.76 7.50 3.82
N SER A 52 25.72 8.32 3.40
CA SER A 52 26.67 7.98 2.33
C SER A 52 28.07 8.48 2.73
N PRO A 53 29.12 7.64 2.62
CA PRO A 53 29.13 6.28 2.06
C PRO A 53 28.52 5.21 2.98
N LEU A 54 28.15 4.07 2.37
CA LEU A 54 27.53 2.95 3.08
C LEU A 54 28.61 1.97 3.56
N HIS A 55 28.68 1.73 4.86
CA HIS A 55 29.68 0.87 5.51
C HIS A 55 29.05 -0.38 6.15
N GLU A 56 27.87 -0.24 6.74
CA GLU A 56 27.19 -1.33 7.46
C GLU A 56 25.71 -1.44 7.06
N CYS A 57 25.16 -2.66 7.10
CA CYS A 57 23.74 -2.91 6.82
C CYS A 57 22.79 -2.15 7.76
N ASN A 58 23.23 -1.82 8.99
CA ASN A 58 22.43 -1.06 9.96
C ASN A 58 22.16 0.40 9.51
N GLN A 59 22.95 0.90 8.55
CA GLN A 59 22.74 2.19 7.92
C GLN A 59 21.63 2.16 6.85
N LEU A 60 21.06 1.00 6.55
CA LEU A 60 19.89 0.88 5.68
C LEU A 60 18.60 1.05 6.50
N ARG A 61 17.64 1.79 5.95
CA ARG A 61 16.25 1.80 6.42
C ARG A 61 15.39 0.98 5.45
N PRO A 62 14.62 -0.01 5.91
CA PRO A 62 13.64 -0.67 5.06
C PRO A 62 12.49 0.31 4.78
N ILE A 63 12.12 0.44 3.51
CA ILE A 63 10.90 1.15 3.10
C ILE A 63 9.96 0.13 2.48
N SER A 64 8.76 0.03 3.07
CA SER A 64 7.69 -0.84 2.61
C SER A 64 6.78 -0.10 1.64
N LEU A 65 6.80 -0.52 0.37
CA LEU A 65 5.86 -0.04 -0.63
C LEU A 65 4.63 -0.95 -0.65
N THR A 66 3.58 -0.51 0.04
CA THR A 66 2.29 -1.23 0.11
C THR A 66 1.40 -0.95 -1.10
N ASN A 67 0.44 -1.86 -1.33
CA ASN A 67 -0.59 -1.70 -2.35
C ASN A 67 -1.39 -0.41 -2.14
N ILE A 68 -1.77 0.26 -3.23
CA ILE A 68 -2.43 1.58 -3.15
C ILE A 68 -3.78 1.45 -2.44
N ILE A 69 -4.52 0.36 -2.66
CA ILE A 69 -5.77 0.08 -1.95
C ILE A 69 -5.58 0.02 -0.43
N MET A 70 -4.47 -0.56 0.05
CA MET A 70 -4.14 -0.62 1.48
C MET A 70 -3.86 0.77 2.03
N ARG A 71 -3.08 1.58 1.30
CA ARG A 71 -2.77 2.97 1.71
C ARG A 71 -4.03 3.84 1.79
N ILE A 72 -5.03 3.58 0.95
CA ILE A 72 -6.33 4.26 1.03
C ILE A 72 -7.11 3.74 2.24
N PHE A 73 -7.10 2.43 2.50
CA PHE A 73 -7.76 1.83 3.65
C PHE A 73 -7.19 2.32 4.99
N GLU A 74 -5.87 2.39 5.13
CA GLU A 74 -5.17 2.91 6.32
C GLU A 74 -5.47 4.39 6.62
N ARG A 75 -5.89 5.17 5.62
CA ARG A 75 -6.30 6.58 5.83
C ARG A 75 -7.74 6.73 6.29
N LEU A 76 -8.55 5.69 6.13
CA LEU A 76 -9.95 5.68 6.55
C LEU A 76 -10.08 5.35 8.05
N VAL A 77 -9.18 4.52 8.56
CA VAL A 77 -9.14 4.04 9.96
C VAL A 77 -8.23 4.92 10.80
#